data_AF-A0A4Q7IJ07-F1
#
_entry.id   AF-A0A4Q7IJ07-F1
#
_cell.length_a   1.000
_cell.length_b   1.000
_cell.length_c   1.000
_cell.angle_alpha   90.00
_cell.angle_beta   90.00
_cell.angle_gamma   90.00
#
_symmetry.space_group_name_H-M   'P 1'
#
loop_
_entity.id
_entity.type
_entity.pdbx_description
1 polymer ?
#
loop_
_entity_poly.entity_id
_entity_poly.type
_entity_poly.pdbx_seq_one_letter_code
_entity_poly.pdbx_strand_id
1 'polypeptide(L)'
;MFFGHQAKIKEPKREYTEHLAHSLAQKQADELRYQAQSTAKADWDVLTPEQEKAMHEHGHVLVGRRVYHIQDGKLTSFKKVEFNDLEQFIPAELTNEHWSHAREVVELAFSFAEQEDRALPSNTVFDKKLELIGDMELATLVIAGNASAINKEDWWDVGLMA
;
A
#
# COMPACT_ATOMS: atom_id res chain seq x y z
N MET A 1 -33.62 18.91 17.38
CA MET A 1 -32.85 19.62 16.34
C MET A 1 -31.74 18.72 15.78
N PHE A 2 -32.07 17.59 15.13
CA PHE A 2 -31.06 16.60 14.70
C PHE A 2 -30.63 16.71 13.22
N PHE A 3 -31.38 17.44 12.39
CA PHE A 3 -31.10 17.53 10.95
C PHE A 3 -29.88 18.39 10.58
N GLY A 4 -29.45 19.30 11.46
CA GLY A 4 -28.33 20.21 11.17
C GLY A 4 -26.94 19.60 11.36
N HIS A 5 -26.82 18.49 12.11
CA HIS A 5 -25.52 17.86 12.41
C HIS A 5 -25.15 16.84 11.31
N GLN A 6 -26.12 16.03 10.85
CA GLN A 6 -25.91 15.07 9.76
C GLN A 6 -25.54 15.72 8.43
N ALA A 7 -26.11 16.90 8.13
CA ALA A 7 -25.76 17.64 6.92
C ALA A 7 -24.32 18.19 6.94
N LYS A 8 -23.76 18.46 8.12
CA LYS A 8 -22.39 18.99 8.28
C LYS A 8 -21.31 17.92 8.12
N ILE A 9 -21.64 16.66 8.39
CA ILE A 9 -20.69 15.53 8.32
C ILE A 9 -20.68 14.86 6.94
N LYS A 10 -21.75 15.04 6.15
CA LYS A 10 -21.89 14.44 4.82
C LYS A 10 -20.80 14.87 3.83
N GLU A 11 -20.43 16.16 3.83
CA GLU A 11 -19.36 16.69 2.97
C GLU A 11 -17.98 16.13 3.37
N PRO A 12 -17.54 16.21 4.65
CA PRO A 12 -16.31 15.57 5.09
C PRO A 12 -16.24 14.07 4.77
N LYS A 13 -17.31 13.30 5.04
CA LYS A 13 -17.33 11.87 4.70
C LYS A 13 -17.10 11.62 3.21
N ARG A 14 -17.70 12.45 2.35
CA ARG A 14 -17.48 12.37 0.90
C ARG A 14 -16.01 12.64 0.56
N GLU A 15 -15.45 13.74 1.04
CA GLU A 15 -14.05 14.11 0.76
C GLU A 15 -13.05 13.02 1.22
N TYR A 16 -13.23 12.47 2.42
CA TYR A 16 -12.41 11.37 2.92
C TYR A 16 -12.56 10.11 2.06
N THR A 17 -13.79 9.79 1.64
CA THR A 17 -14.06 8.64 0.77
C THR A 17 -13.38 8.81 -0.59
N GLU A 18 -13.51 9.99 -1.21
CA GLU A 18 -12.87 10.31 -2.49
C GLU A 18 -11.35 10.20 -2.37
N HIS A 19 -10.75 10.84 -1.36
CA HIS A 19 -9.30 10.81 -1.14
C HIS A 19 -8.79 9.38 -0.93
N LEU A 20 -9.46 8.58 -0.10
CA LEU A 20 -9.06 7.21 0.19
C LEU A 20 -9.20 6.31 -1.06
N ALA A 21 -10.30 6.40 -1.81
CA ALA A 21 -10.50 5.63 -3.02
C ALA A 21 -9.40 5.92 -4.06
N HIS A 22 -9.04 7.20 -4.24
CA HIS A 22 -7.94 7.60 -5.12
C HIS A 22 -6.57 7.08 -4.63
N SER A 23 -6.33 7.13 -3.31
CA SER A 23 -5.09 6.61 -2.72
C SER A 23 -4.95 5.09 -2.91
N LEU A 24 -6.05 4.34 -2.76
CA LEU A 24 -6.09 2.89 -3.02
C LEU A 24 -5.79 2.57 -4.49
N ALA A 25 -6.43 3.28 -5.41
CA ALA A 25 -6.18 3.12 -6.85
C ALA A 25 -4.72 3.43 -7.21
N GLN A 26 -4.15 4.48 -6.61
CA GLN A 26 -2.75 4.83 -6.81
C GLN A 26 -1.81 3.75 -6.28
N LYS A 27 -2.06 3.25 -5.06
CA LYS A 27 -1.29 2.15 -4.47
C LYS A 27 -1.31 0.89 -5.33
N GLN A 28 -2.49 0.48 -5.81
CA GLN A 28 -2.61 -0.68 -6.69
C GLN A 28 -1.84 -0.46 -8.01
N ALA A 29 -1.95 0.72 -8.61
CA ALA A 29 -1.18 1.04 -9.82
C ALA A 29 0.33 0.98 -9.56
N ASP A 30 0.79 1.47 -8.41
CA ASP A 30 2.20 1.41 -8.02
C ASP A 30 2.69 -0.02 -7.79
N GLU A 31 1.88 -0.87 -7.14
CA GLU A 31 2.17 -2.30 -7.00
C GLU A 31 2.27 -3.01 -8.36
N LEU A 32 1.36 -2.71 -9.28
CA LEU A 32 1.40 -3.26 -10.65
C LEU A 32 2.62 -2.75 -11.44
N ARG A 33 2.99 -1.47 -11.29
CA ARG A 33 4.21 -0.91 -11.88
C ARG A 33 5.45 -1.60 -11.33
N TYR A 34 5.50 -1.82 -10.02
CA TYR A 34 6.59 -2.53 -9.37
C TYR A 34 6.66 -3.99 -9.84
N GLN A 35 5.53 -4.69 -9.93
CA GLN A 35 5.46 -6.06 -10.43
C GLN A 35 5.93 -6.18 -11.88
N ALA A 36 5.50 -5.26 -12.76
CA ALA A 36 5.95 -5.21 -14.15
C ALA A 36 7.47 -4.96 -14.28
N GLN A 37 8.07 -4.28 -13.30
CA GLN A 37 9.52 -4.07 -13.22
C GLN A 37 10.25 -5.26 -12.57
N SER A 38 9.60 -5.93 -11.61
CA SER A 38 10.18 -7.02 -10.83
C SER A 38 10.18 -8.34 -11.61
N THR A 39 11.39 -8.79 -11.93
CA THR A 39 11.78 -10.19 -12.05
C THR A 39 11.01 -11.12 -12.98
N ALA A 40 11.51 -11.22 -14.23
CA ALA A 40 11.31 -12.41 -15.05
C ALA A 40 12.42 -13.42 -14.70
N LYS A 41 12.01 -14.63 -14.29
CA LYS A 41 12.92 -15.79 -14.27
C LYS A 41 13.29 -16.09 -15.72
N ALA A 42 14.58 -16.27 -15.97
CA ALA A 42 15.09 -16.53 -17.31
C ALA A 42 15.96 -17.78 -17.26
N ASP A 43 16.01 -18.48 -18.39
CA ASP A 43 16.95 -19.57 -18.59
C ASP A 43 18.34 -18.99 -18.91
N TRP A 44 19.38 -19.80 -18.69
CA TRP A 44 20.77 -19.40 -18.90
C TRP A 44 21.11 -19.17 -20.38
N ASP A 45 20.35 -19.80 -21.29
CA ASP A 45 20.48 -19.69 -22.74
C ASP A 45 20.25 -18.27 -23.30
N VAL A 46 19.73 -17.36 -22.47
CA VAL A 46 19.58 -15.94 -22.78
C VAL A 46 20.91 -15.18 -22.71
N LEU A 47 21.95 -15.77 -22.09
CA LEU A 47 23.29 -15.19 -21.98
C LEU A 47 24.25 -15.80 -23.00
N THR A 48 25.07 -14.95 -23.61
CA THR A 48 26.24 -15.40 -24.39
C THR A 48 27.33 -15.95 -23.46
N PRO A 49 28.26 -16.80 -23.95
CA PRO A 49 29.35 -17.34 -23.13
C PRO A 49 30.19 -16.25 -22.43
N GLU A 50 30.41 -15.11 -23.09
CA GLU A 50 31.10 -13.97 -22.51
C GLU A 50 30.31 -13.33 -21.36
N GLN A 51 28.98 -13.29 -21.47
CA GLN A 51 28.08 -12.74 -20.45
C GLN A 51 27.91 -13.71 -19.27
N GLU A 52 27.91 -15.02 -19.50
CA GLU A 52 27.95 -16.02 -18.42
C GLU A 52 29.25 -15.90 -17.62
N LYS A 53 30.38 -15.74 -18.31
CA LYS A 53 31.66 -15.49 -17.64
C LYS A 53 31.61 -14.21 -16.80
N ALA A 54 31.10 -13.11 -17.35
CA ALA A 54 30.92 -11.87 -16.61
C ALA A 54 29.97 -12.02 -15.41
N MET A 55 28.90 -12.83 -15.54
CA MET A 55 28.00 -13.18 -14.44
C MET A 55 28.73 -13.94 -13.32
N HIS A 56 29.60 -14.90 -13.66
CA HIS A 56 30.39 -15.64 -12.68
C HIS A 56 31.46 -14.75 -12.00
N GLU A 57 32.01 -13.76 -12.71
CA GLU A 57 33.05 -12.86 -12.19
C GLU A 57 32.48 -11.69 -11.37
N HIS A 58 31.32 -11.14 -11.76
CA HIS A 58 30.77 -9.91 -11.19
C HIS A 58 29.43 -10.10 -10.46
N GLY A 59 28.84 -11.30 -10.52
CA GLY A 59 27.56 -11.64 -9.89
C GLY A 59 26.33 -11.05 -10.60
N HIS A 60 26.53 -10.27 -11.67
CA HIS A 60 25.47 -9.68 -12.48
C HIS A 60 25.93 -9.39 -13.92
N VAL A 61 24.99 -9.30 -14.86
CA VAL A 61 25.27 -8.85 -16.23
C VAL A 61 24.09 -8.05 -16.79
N LEU A 62 24.37 -6.99 -17.54
CA LEU A 62 23.36 -6.20 -18.24
C LEU A 62 23.19 -6.73 -19.66
N VAL A 63 22.00 -7.20 -20.02
CA VAL A 63 21.65 -7.61 -21.38
C VAL A 63 20.44 -6.80 -21.85
N GLY A 64 20.64 -6.02 -22.91
CA GLY A 64 19.65 -5.03 -23.34
C GLY A 64 19.31 -4.05 -22.20
N ARG A 65 18.04 -4.04 -21.78
CA ARG A 65 17.54 -3.18 -20.69
C ARG A 65 17.30 -3.96 -19.39
N ARG A 66 17.88 -5.16 -19.22
CA ARG A 66 17.67 -6.00 -18.04
C ARG A 66 18.99 -6.37 -17.38
N VAL A 67 19.01 -6.24 -16.05
CA VAL A 67 20.10 -6.71 -15.22
C VAL A 67 19.75 -8.12 -14.76
N TYR A 68 20.58 -9.08 -15.16
CA TYR A 68 20.53 -10.46 -14.73
C TYR A 68 21.45 -10.63 -13.52
N HIS A 69 21.06 -11.49 -12.59
CA HIS A 69 21.83 -11.86 -11.40
C HIS A 69 21.39 -13.25 -10.91
N ILE A 70 22.19 -13.88 -10.04
CA ILE A 70 21.85 -15.19 -9.46
C ILE A 70 21.17 -14.97 -8.10
N GLN A 71 19.98 -15.53 -7.94
CA GLN A 71 19.27 -15.59 -6.66
C GLN A 71 18.82 -17.04 -6.43
N ASP A 72 19.18 -17.63 -5.28
CA ASP A 72 18.86 -19.02 -4.92
C ASP A 72 19.25 -20.05 -6.00
N GLY A 73 20.40 -19.85 -6.64
CA GLY A 73 20.90 -20.71 -7.72
C GLY A 73 20.14 -20.59 -9.05
N LYS A 74 19.23 -19.63 -9.17
CA LYS A 74 18.44 -19.37 -10.38
C LYS A 74 18.81 -18.03 -10.99
N LEU A 75 18.88 -18.00 -12.32
CA LEU A 75 19.08 -16.77 -13.06
C LEU A 75 17.80 -15.93 -13.00
N THR A 76 17.92 -14.76 -12.38
CA THR A 76 16.82 -13.84 -12.13
C THR A 76 17.16 -12.50 -12.76
N SER A 77 16.20 -11.81 -13.37
CA SER A 77 16.47 -10.56 -14.07
C SER A 77 15.50 -9.46 -13.70
N PHE A 78 15.96 -8.25 -13.41
CA PHE A 78 15.07 -7.09 -13.28
C PHE A 78 15.32 -6.10 -14.41
N LYS A 79 14.28 -5.32 -14.78
CA LYS A 79 14.44 -4.28 -15.79
C LYS A 79 15.26 -3.14 -15.19
N LYS A 80 16.31 -2.71 -15.87
CA LYS A 80 17.02 -1.46 -15.53
C LYS A 80 16.03 -0.32 -15.77
N VAL A 81 15.57 0.30 -14.69
CA VAL A 81 14.64 1.43 -14.78
C VAL A 81 15.38 2.63 -15.38
N GLU A 82 14.97 3.04 -16.57
CA GLU A 82 15.36 4.32 -17.15
C GLU A 82 14.25 5.35 -16.93
N PHE A 83 14.56 6.65 -16.97
CA PHE A 83 13.57 7.70 -16.80
C PHE A 83 12.37 7.57 -17.76
N ASN A 84 12.58 7.04 -18.97
CA ASN A 84 11.51 6.78 -19.95
C ASN A 84 10.68 5.53 -19.65
N ASP A 85 11.09 4.62 -18.75
CA ASP A 85 10.24 3.51 -18.33
C ASP A 85 9.14 3.93 -17.36
N LEU A 86 9.26 5.13 -16.79
CA LEU A 86 8.16 5.81 -16.10
C LEU A 86 7.05 6.26 -17.07
N GLU A 87 7.33 6.28 -18.39
CA GLU A 87 6.34 6.65 -19.42
C GLU A 87 5.41 5.49 -19.82
N GLN A 88 5.71 4.24 -19.44
CA GLN A 88 4.69 3.17 -19.38
C GLN A 88 3.82 3.39 -18.13
N PHE A 89 3.09 4.50 -18.15
CA PHE A 89 2.21 4.92 -17.08
C PHE A 89 1.03 3.93 -17.02
N ILE A 90 1.08 2.96 -16.11
CA ILE A 90 -0.15 2.26 -15.70
C ILE A 90 -0.97 3.31 -14.94
N PRO A 91 -2.08 3.83 -15.50
CA PRO A 91 -2.85 4.85 -14.82
C PRO A 91 -3.50 4.27 -13.57
N ALA A 92 -3.67 5.11 -12.54
CA ALA A 92 -4.51 4.74 -11.42
C ALA A 92 -5.97 4.74 -11.89
N GLU A 93 -6.54 3.55 -12.07
CA GLU A 93 -7.94 3.39 -12.44
C GLU A 93 -8.79 3.17 -11.19
N LEU A 94 -9.78 4.04 -11.00
CA LEU A 94 -10.75 3.90 -9.93
C LEU A 94 -11.72 2.77 -10.26
N THR A 95 -11.86 1.81 -9.34
CA THR A 95 -12.79 0.69 -9.44
C THR A 95 -13.89 0.83 -8.40
N ASN A 96 -14.99 0.08 -8.58
CA ASN A 96 -16.05 0.02 -7.57
C ASN A 96 -15.55 -0.57 -6.24
N GLU A 97 -14.54 -1.43 -6.26
CA GLU A 97 -13.92 -1.99 -5.07
C GLU A 97 -13.20 -0.90 -4.25
N HIS A 98 -12.44 -0.01 -4.91
CA HIS A 98 -11.83 1.14 -4.24
C HIS A 98 -12.87 2.02 -3.54
N TRP A 99 -13.98 2.31 -4.22
CA TRP A 99 -15.07 3.08 -3.63
C TRP A 99 -15.78 2.35 -2.49
N SER A 100 -16.01 1.04 -2.63
CA SER A 100 -16.68 0.24 -1.60
C SER A 100 -15.83 0.17 -0.34
N HIS A 101 -14.55 -0.15 -0.49
CA HIS A 101 -13.63 -0.24 0.63
C HIS A 101 -13.40 1.12 1.30
N ALA A 102 -13.24 2.20 0.51
CA ALA A 102 -13.10 3.55 1.05
C ALA A 102 -14.31 3.97 1.90
N ARG A 103 -15.54 3.67 1.43
CA ARG A 103 -16.76 3.97 2.20
C ARG A 103 -16.80 3.20 3.51
N GLU A 104 -16.45 1.92 3.49
CA GLU A 104 -16.45 1.08 4.68
C GLU A 104 -15.49 1.61 5.76
N VAL A 105 -14.25 1.93 5.36
CA VAL A 105 -13.24 2.51 6.25
C VAL A 105 -13.70 3.86 6.80
N VAL A 106 -14.21 4.75 5.96
CA VAL A 106 -14.64 6.09 6.37
C VAL A 106 -15.86 6.04 7.28
N GLU A 107 -16.86 5.21 6.99
CA GLU A 107 -18.02 5.07 7.86
C GLU A 107 -17.62 4.55 9.25
N LEU A 108 -16.73 3.55 9.30
CA LEU A 108 -16.24 3.01 10.56
C LEU A 108 -15.40 4.05 11.34
N ALA A 109 -14.49 4.75 10.68
CA ALA A 109 -13.67 5.79 11.32
C ALA A 109 -14.51 6.95 11.88
N PHE A 110 -15.54 7.38 11.15
CA PHE A 110 -16.48 8.39 11.65
C PHE A 110 -17.34 7.86 12.80
N SER A 111 -17.64 6.56 12.84
CA SER A 111 -18.34 5.96 13.98
C SER A 111 -17.47 5.94 15.25
N PHE A 112 -16.16 5.73 15.13
CA PHE A 112 -15.22 5.86 16.26
C PHE A 112 -15.14 7.30 16.75
N ALA A 113 -15.05 8.27 15.83
CA ALA A 113 -15.10 9.68 16.19
C ALA A 113 -16.39 10.04 16.93
N GLU A 114 -17.55 9.58 16.44
CA GLU A 114 -18.86 9.83 17.07
C GLU A 114 -18.96 9.22 18.46
N GLN A 115 -18.40 8.03 18.70
CA GLN A 115 -18.36 7.40 20.02
C GLN A 115 -17.58 8.22 21.07
N GLU A 116 -16.63 9.04 20.62
CA GLU A 116 -15.85 9.96 21.45
C GLU A 116 -16.37 11.41 21.40
N ASP A 117 -17.60 11.63 20.94
CA ASP A 117 -18.22 12.94 20.76
C ASP A 117 -17.42 13.89 19.84
N ARG A 118 -16.63 13.33 18.92
CA ARG A 118 -15.86 14.08 17.90
C ARG A 118 -16.61 14.13 16.58
N ALA A 119 -16.58 15.29 15.94
CA ALA A 119 -17.20 15.48 14.62
C ALA A 119 -16.37 14.91 13.45
N LEU A 120 -15.06 14.72 13.66
CA LEU A 120 -14.12 14.27 12.65
C LEU A 120 -13.19 13.18 13.22
N PRO A 121 -12.76 12.23 12.37
CA PRO A 121 -11.67 11.30 12.67
C PRO A 121 -10.41 12.03 13.14
N SER A 122 -9.73 11.42 14.10
CA SER A 122 -8.43 11.81 14.60
C SER A 122 -7.34 11.31 13.64
N ASN A 123 -6.26 12.07 13.53
CA ASN A 123 -5.08 11.65 12.79
C ASN A 123 -4.18 10.82 13.70
N THR A 124 -3.41 9.90 13.10
CA THR A 124 -2.32 9.24 13.80
C THR A 124 -1.29 10.27 14.27
N VAL A 125 -0.91 10.20 15.55
CA VAL A 125 0.09 11.09 16.17
C VAL A 125 1.30 10.26 16.57
N PHE A 126 2.46 10.65 16.04
CA PHE A 126 3.74 10.09 16.45
C PHE A 126 4.39 11.02 17.48
N ASP A 127 4.42 10.59 18.75
CA ASP A 127 5.34 11.14 19.74
C ASP A 127 6.49 10.15 19.92
N LYS A 128 7.70 10.64 20.20
CA LYS A 128 9.00 9.94 20.18
C LYS A 128 9.08 8.61 20.96
N LYS A 129 8.02 8.22 21.68
CA LYS A 129 7.88 7.01 22.50
C LYS A 129 6.53 6.31 22.37
N LEU A 130 5.55 6.89 21.67
CA LEU A 130 4.20 6.35 21.58
C LEU A 130 3.58 6.73 20.24
N GLU A 131 3.10 5.72 19.53
CA GLU A 131 2.27 5.91 18.34
C GLU A 131 0.80 5.81 18.79
N LEU A 132 0.08 6.92 18.69
CA LEU A 132 -1.37 6.92 18.87
C LEU A 132 -2.00 6.77 17.50
N ILE A 133 -2.57 5.60 17.24
CA ILE A 133 -3.24 5.25 15.98
C ILE A 133 -4.52 6.10 15.85
N GLY A 134 -4.65 6.78 14.70
CA GLY A 134 -5.85 7.55 14.35
C GLY A 134 -7.02 6.67 13.93
N ASP A 135 -8.22 7.23 13.87
CA ASP A 135 -9.45 6.43 13.63
C ASP A 135 -9.48 5.79 12.24
N MET A 136 -8.85 6.41 11.23
CA MET A 136 -8.77 5.88 9.87
C MET A 136 -7.88 4.64 9.81
N GLU A 137 -6.72 4.69 10.46
CA GLU A 137 -5.81 3.55 10.57
C GLU A 137 -6.43 2.44 11.44
N LEU A 138 -7.08 2.78 12.54
CA LEU A 138 -7.80 1.82 13.37
C LEU A 138 -8.92 1.13 12.59
N ALA A 139 -9.73 1.88 11.83
CA ALA A 139 -10.79 1.32 10.98
C ALA A 139 -10.22 0.34 9.94
N THR A 140 -9.09 0.69 9.32
CA THR A 140 -8.39 -0.19 8.37
C THR A 140 -7.93 -1.49 9.04
N LEU A 141 -7.37 -1.41 10.26
CA LEU A 141 -6.94 -2.59 11.01
C LEU A 141 -8.12 -3.49 11.42
N VAL A 142 -9.23 -2.89 11.86
CA VAL A 142 -10.45 -3.63 12.23
C VAL A 142 -11.03 -4.36 11.02
N ILE A 143 -11.16 -3.69 9.87
CA ILE A 143 -11.67 -4.29 8.63
C ILE A 143 -10.76 -5.43 8.15
N ALA A 144 -9.44 -5.27 8.29
CA ALA A 144 -8.47 -6.31 7.98
C ALA A 144 -8.48 -7.49 8.97
N GLY A 145 -9.25 -7.41 10.07
CA GLY A 145 -9.27 -8.42 11.13
C GLY A 145 -8.03 -8.39 12.03
N ASN A 146 -7.22 -7.33 11.94
CA ASN A 146 -5.98 -7.15 12.70
C ASN A 146 -6.18 -6.39 14.02
N ALA A 147 -7.38 -5.86 14.25
CA ALA A 147 -7.78 -5.30 15.54
C ALA A 147 -9.08 -5.96 15.99
N SER A 148 -9.01 -6.80 17.04
CA SER A 148 -10.19 -7.33 17.71
C SER A 148 -10.75 -6.30 18.70
N ALA A 149 -12.07 -6.32 18.89
CA ALA A 149 -12.80 -5.41 19.78
C ALA A 149 -12.04 -5.19 21.10
N ILE A 150 -11.70 -3.93 21.36
CA ILE A 150 -10.95 -3.47 22.53
C ILE A 150 -11.61 -4.00 23.81
N ASN A 151 -11.11 -5.14 24.31
CA ASN A 151 -11.29 -5.53 25.70
C ASN A 151 -10.48 -4.49 26.52
N LYS A 152 -10.97 -4.13 27.71
CA LYS A 152 -10.28 -3.25 28.65
C LYS A 152 -8.87 -3.73 29.05
N GLU A 153 -8.47 -4.93 28.62
CA GLU A 153 -7.17 -5.53 28.84
C GLU A 153 -6.20 -5.44 27.64
N ASP A 154 -6.65 -5.03 26.45
CA ASP A 154 -5.89 -5.18 25.17
C ASP A 154 -5.21 -3.87 24.69
N TRP A 155 -4.74 -3.03 25.60
CA TRP A 155 -4.05 -1.77 25.24
C TRP A 155 -2.58 -1.97 24.79
N TRP A 156 -2.13 -3.22 24.62
CA TRP A 156 -0.75 -3.58 24.24
C TRP A 156 -0.63 -4.76 23.27
N ASP A 157 -1.72 -5.34 22.75
CA ASP A 157 -1.61 -6.48 21.80
C ASP A 157 -1.58 -6.06 20.32
N VAL A 158 -1.10 -4.83 20.05
CA VAL A 158 -0.50 -4.54 18.74
C VAL A 158 0.87 -5.17 18.75
N GLY A 159 0.89 -6.49 18.58
CA GLY A 159 2.08 -7.29 18.33
C GLY A 159 2.76 -6.80 17.05
N LEU A 160 3.57 -5.76 17.18
CA LEU A 160 4.73 -5.54 16.33
C LEU A 160 5.57 -6.81 16.46
N MET A 161 5.43 -7.67 15.45
CA MET A 161 6.25 -8.85 15.23
C MET A 161 7.71 -8.52 15.55
N ALA A 162 8.28 -9.26 16.51
CA ALA A 162 9.73 -9.36 16.68
C ALA A 162 10.35 -10.18 15.55
#